data_AF-A0A145X4U2-F1
#
_entry.id   AF-A0A145X4U2-F1
#
_cell.length_a   1.000
_cell.length_b   1.000
_cell.length_c   1.000
_cell.angle_alpha   90.00
_cell.angle_beta   90.00
_cell.angle_gamma   90.00
#
_symmetry.space_group_name_H-M   'P 1'
#
loop_
_entity.id
_entity.type
_entity.pdbx_description
1 polymer ?
#
loop_
_entity_poly.entity_id
_entity_poly.type
_entity_poly.pdbx_seq_one_letter_code
_entity_poly.pdbx_strand_id
1 'polypeptide(L)'
;MPIIYANANVTASPAILTEQEIQQGLLNMKNKMNQRIEQWGNALNRQDFDRVRGKMQLKAAKQLEVCAIFQEVIDETYLAAQANKHRLTDADQRVLSSRTDFINALGFKHNVVQTELGFDCRMK
;
A
#
# COMPACT_ATOMS: atom_id res chain seq x y z
N MET A 1 -49.62 -32.05 -8.38
CA MET A 1 -48.75 -30.86 -8.44
C MET A 1 -49.25 -29.83 -7.44
N PRO A 2 -48.39 -29.38 -6.53
CA PRO A 2 -48.25 -27.95 -6.29
C PRO A 2 -46.78 -27.51 -6.36
N ILE A 3 -46.57 -26.34 -6.97
CA ILE A 3 -45.28 -25.65 -7.03
C ILE A 3 -45.09 -24.90 -5.71
N ILE A 4 -44.05 -25.25 -4.95
CA ILE A 4 -43.65 -24.50 -3.75
C ILE A 4 -42.52 -23.56 -4.13
N TYR A 5 -42.76 -22.25 -3.93
CA TYR A 5 -41.84 -21.17 -4.18
C TYR A 5 -40.66 -21.22 -3.20
N ALA A 6 -39.43 -21.14 -3.74
CA ALA A 6 -38.21 -20.98 -2.96
C ALA A 6 -38.11 -19.54 -2.43
N ASN A 7 -38.22 -19.38 -1.11
CA ASN A 7 -37.85 -18.13 -0.44
C ASN A 7 -36.39 -18.25 0.03
N ALA A 8 -35.46 -17.95 -0.87
CA ALA A 8 -34.07 -17.74 -0.51
C ALA A 8 -33.94 -16.37 0.19
N ASN A 9 -34.26 -16.32 1.48
CA ASN A 9 -33.81 -15.23 2.34
C ASN A 9 -32.32 -15.44 2.64
N VAL A 10 -31.48 -15.15 1.65
CA VAL A 10 -30.06 -14.89 1.91
C VAL A 10 -29.98 -13.46 2.43
N THR A 11 -30.18 -13.29 3.73
CA THR A 11 -29.66 -12.11 4.42
C THR A 11 -28.14 -12.18 4.31
N ALA A 12 -27.60 -11.55 3.26
CA ALA A 12 -26.20 -11.21 3.21
C ALA A 12 -25.95 -10.26 4.39
N SER A 13 -25.39 -10.77 5.47
CA SER A 13 -24.72 -9.94 6.47
C SER A 13 -23.84 -8.95 5.71
N PRO A 14 -23.80 -7.65 6.07
CA PRO A 14 -22.83 -6.74 5.49
C PRO A 14 -21.47 -7.37 5.81
N ALA A 15 -20.80 -7.89 4.78
CA ALA A 15 -19.59 -8.66 4.97
C ALA A 15 -18.56 -7.73 5.58
N ILE A 16 -18.42 -7.80 6.91
CA ILE A 16 -17.27 -7.24 7.62
C ILE A 16 -16.08 -7.91 6.95
N LEU A 17 -15.19 -7.11 6.37
CA LEU A 17 -13.92 -7.60 5.86
C LEU A 17 -13.31 -8.48 6.95
N THR A 18 -13.20 -9.77 6.65
CA THR A 18 -12.62 -10.70 7.61
C THR A 18 -11.17 -10.28 7.83
N GLU A 19 -10.62 -10.57 9.01
CA GLU A 19 -9.20 -10.29 9.31
C GLU A 19 -8.28 -10.81 8.19
N GLN A 20 -8.67 -11.93 7.57
CA GLN A 20 -8.00 -12.53 6.41
C GLN A 20 -7.98 -11.63 5.17
N GLU A 21 -9.08 -10.94 4.85
CA GLU A 21 -9.14 -10.04 3.70
C GLU A 21 -8.28 -8.79 3.90
N ILE A 22 -8.21 -8.27 5.14
CA ILE A 22 -7.33 -7.16 5.50
C ILE A 22 -5.87 -7.58 5.40
N GLN A 23 -5.52 -8.74 5.98
CA GLN A 23 -4.17 -9.30 5.89
C GLN A 23 -3.77 -9.57 4.44
N GLN A 24 -4.69 -10.08 3.62
CA GLN A 24 -4.45 -10.28 2.18
C GLN A 24 -4.25 -8.95 1.45
N GLY A 25 -5.01 -7.91 1.78
CA GLY A 25 -4.83 -6.56 1.23
C GLY A 25 -3.45 -5.98 1.53
N LEU A 26 -2.99 -6.11 2.78
CA LEU A 26 -1.65 -5.68 3.19
C LEU A 26 -0.54 -6.49 2.51
N LEU A 27 -0.72 -7.81 2.40
CA LEU A 27 0.22 -8.69 1.70
C LEU A 27 0.32 -8.31 0.22
N ASN A 28 -0.82 -8.06 -0.43
CA ASN A 28 -0.87 -7.62 -1.82
C ASN A 28 -0.15 -6.28 -2.03
N MET A 29 -0.37 -5.31 -1.12
CA MET A 29 0.35 -4.03 -1.14
C MET A 29 1.86 -4.24 -1.04
N LYS A 30 2.32 -5.04 -0.07
CA LYS A 30 3.75 -5.35 0.13
C LYS A 30 4.35 -6.04 -1.11
N ASN A 31 3.63 -7.00 -1.69
CA ASN A 31 4.09 -7.70 -2.88
C ASN A 31 4.21 -6.76 -4.09
N LYS A 32 3.22 -5.88 -4.32
CA LYS A 32 3.28 -4.85 -5.37
C LYS A 32 4.47 -3.91 -5.18
N MET A 33 4.70 -3.47 -3.94
CA MET A 33 5.80 -2.60 -3.58
C MET A 33 7.15 -3.26 -3.89
N ASN A 34 7.34 -4.50 -3.44
CA ASN A 34 8.54 -5.28 -3.71
C ASN A 34 8.75 -5.47 -5.23
N GLN A 35 7.71 -5.87 -5.96
CA GLN A 35 7.81 -6.08 -7.40
C GLN A 35 8.21 -4.81 -8.15
N ARG A 36 7.63 -3.65 -7.83
CA ARG A 36 7.98 -2.38 -8.48
C ARG A 36 9.41 -1.95 -8.13
N ILE A 37 9.83 -2.14 -6.88
CA ILE A 37 11.20 -1.82 -6.44
C ILE A 37 12.22 -2.75 -7.12
N GLU A 38 11.92 -4.04 -7.23
CA GLU A 38 12.77 -4.99 -7.95
C GLU A 38 12.89 -4.64 -9.44
N GLN A 39 11.76 -4.35 -10.09
CA GLN A 39 11.74 -3.93 -11.50
C GLN A 39 12.53 -2.64 -11.71
N TRP A 40 12.32 -1.65 -10.84
CA TRP A 40 13.05 -0.39 -10.87
C TRP A 40 14.55 -0.61 -10.62
N GLY A 41 14.91 -1.43 -9.63
CA GLY A 41 16.29 -1.75 -9.29
C GLY A 41 17.03 -2.47 -10.42
N ASN A 42 16.35 -3.38 -11.12
CA ASN A 42 16.89 -4.08 -12.29
C ASN A 42 17.13 -3.16 -13.49
N ALA A 43 16.44 -2.01 -13.56
CA ALA A 43 16.62 -1.01 -14.60
C ALA A 43 17.77 -0.03 -14.30
N LEU A 44 18.34 -0.06 -13.09
CA LEU A 44 19.44 0.82 -12.72
C LEU A 44 20.73 0.44 -13.43
N ASN A 45 21.47 1.46 -13.83
CA ASN A 45 22.79 1.32 -14.41
C ASN A 45 23.79 2.22 -13.67
N ARG A 46 25.09 2.11 -14.00
CA ARG A 46 26.15 2.86 -13.31
C ARG A 46 25.95 4.39 -13.34
N GLN A 47 25.30 4.93 -14.37
CA GLN A 47 25.09 6.37 -14.52
C GLN A 47 24.01 6.91 -13.58
N ASP A 48 23.23 6.04 -12.96
CA ASP A 48 22.19 6.39 -11.98
C ASP A 48 22.75 6.67 -10.58
N PHE A 49 24.06 6.48 -10.42
CA PHE A 49 24.76 6.64 -9.15
C PHE A 49 25.83 7.72 -9.24
N ASP A 50 25.99 8.46 -8.14
CA ASP A 50 27.10 9.35 -7.90
C ASP A 50 28.10 8.72 -6.94
N ARG A 51 29.37 9.10 -7.07
CA ARG A 51 30.41 8.69 -6.13
C ARG A 51 30.62 9.76 -5.08
N VAL A 52 30.09 9.54 -3.88
CA VAL A 52 30.18 10.46 -2.73
C VAL A 52 31.11 9.86 -1.69
N ARG A 53 32.24 10.54 -1.40
CA ARG A 53 33.25 10.10 -0.40
C ARG A 53 33.67 8.63 -0.57
N GLY A 54 33.86 8.21 -1.82
CA GLY A 54 34.29 6.86 -2.17
C GLY A 54 33.18 5.80 -2.23
N LYS A 55 31.95 6.10 -1.80
CA LYS A 55 30.79 5.21 -1.88
C LYS A 55 29.90 5.57 -3.06
N MET A 56 29.29 4.57 -3.69
CA MET A 56 28.25 4.80 -4.69
C MET A 56 26.94 5.10 -3.98
N GLN A 57 26.27 6.18 -4.38
CA GLN A 57 24.97 6.59 -3.87
C GLN A 57 24.04 6.87 -5.04
N LEU A 58 22.75 6.54 -4.89
CA LEU A 58 21.74 6.88 -5.90
C LEU A 58 21.69 8.40 -6.10
N LYS A 59 21.60 8.83 -7.34
CA LYS A 59 21.33 10.23 -7.68
C LYS A 59 20.01 10.69 -7.08
N ALA A 60 19.91 11.97 -6.72
CA ALA A 60 18.70 12.55 -6.16
C ALA A 60 17.44 12.29 -7.02
N ALA A 61 17.57 12.37 -8.36
CA ALA A 61 16.46 12.05 -9.27
C ALA A 61 15.96 10.61 -9.10
N LYS A 62 16.88 9.65 -8.95
CA LYS A 62 16.54 8.24 -8.76
C LYS A 62 16.02 7.94 -7.35
N GLN A 63 16.49 8.66 -6.34
CA GLN A 63 15.88 8.61 -5.01
C GLN A 63 14.41 9.04 -5.04
N LEU A 64 14.09 10.10 -5.80
CA LEU A 64 12.71 10.56 -5.99
C LEU A 64 11.83 9.53 -6.71
N GLU A 65 12.37 8.82 -7.72
CA GLU A 65 11.65 7.74 -8.40
C GLU A 65 11.23 6.63 -7.42
N VAL A 66 12.13 6.20 -6.53
CA VAL A 66 11.80 5.20 -5.50
C VAL A 66 10.72 5.71 -4.56
N CYS A 67 10.84 6.96 -4.11
CA CYS A 67 9.83 7.54 -3.23
C CYS A 67 8.47 7.65 -3.93
N ALA A 68 8.45 7.92 -5.24
CA ALA A 68 7.23 7.89 -6.05
C ALA A 68 6.61 6.49 -6.09
N ILE A 69 7.40 5.43 -6.24
CA ILE A 69 6.91 4.04 -6.19
C ILE A 69 6.20 3.75 -4.86
N PHE A 70 6.83 4.11 -3.74
CA PHE A 70 6.20 3.93 -2.42
C PHE A 70 4.89 4.71 -2.32
N GLN A 71 4.90 5.97 -2.76
CA GLN A 71 3.73 6.84 -2.73
C GLN A 71 2.58 6.28 -3.58
N GLU A 72 2.85 5.87 -4.82
CA GLU A 72 1.83 5.30 -5.72
C GLU A 72 1.20 4.04 -5.15
N VAL A 73 2.00 3.12 -4.60
CA VAL A 73 1.46 1.86 -4.05
C VAL A 73 0.61 2.11 -2.81
N ILE A 74 1.02 3.05 -1.96
CA ILE A 74 0.21 3.50 -0.81
C ILE A 74 -1.09 4.14 -1.30
N ASP A 75 -1.02 4.99 -2.31
CA ASP A 75 -2.19 5.69 -2.87
C ASP A 75 -3.19 4.72 -3.50
N GLU A 76 -2.73 3.78 -4.31
CA GLU A 76 -3.55 2.72 -4.90
C GLU A 76 -4.24 1.90 -3.81
N THR A 77 -3.50 1.54 -2.76
CA THR A 77 -4.03 0.72 -1.66
C THR A 77 -5.04 1.51 -0.83
N TYR A 78 -4.76 2.79 -0.57
CA TYR A 78 -5.67 3.68 0.14
C TYR A 78 -6.97 3.89 -0.64
N LEU A 79 -6.88 4.13 -1.95
CA LEU A 79 -8.06 4.27 -2.83
C LEU A 79 -8.87 2.97 -2.89
N ALA A 80 -8.20 1.82 -2.99
CA ALA A 80 -8.87 0.52 -2.95
C ALA A 80 -9.58 0.28 -1.60
N ALA A 81 -8.95 0.65 -0.49
CA ALA A 81 -9.53 0.55 0.84
C ALA A 81 -10.73 1.50 1.01
N GLN A 82 -10.63 2.74 0.52
CA GLN A 82 -11.74 3.70 0.53
C GLN A 82 -12.95 3.22 -0.29
N ALA A 83 -12.72 2.65 -1.47
CA ALA A 83 -13.79 2.09 -2.30
C ALA A 83 -14.55 0.96 -1.59
N ASN A 84 -13.88 0.23 -0.70
CA ASN A 84 -14.43 -0.86 0.09
C ASN A 84 -14.77 -0.46 1.54
N LYS A 85 -14.74 0.83 1.88
CA LYS A 85 -14.89 1.35 3.25
C LYS A 85 -16.17 0.89 3.94
N HIS A 86 -17.27 0.76 3.20
CA HIS A 86 -18.57 0.28 3.71
C HIS A 86 -18.52 -1.17 4.24
N ARG A 87 -17.48 -1.93 3.91
CA ARG A 87 -17.24 -3.30 4.37
C ARG A 87 -16.38 -3.37 5.63
N LEU A 88 -15.88 -2.24 6.12
CA LEU A 88 -14.99 -2.16 7.29
C LEU A 88 -15.76 -1.85 8.57
N THR A 89 -15.16 -2.19 9.71
CA THR A 89 -15.66 -1.75 11.03
C THR A 89 -15.55 -0.23 11.18
N ASP A 90 -16.37 0.38 12.05
CA ASP A 90 -16.30 1.84 12.29
C ASP A 90 -14.90 2.32 12.72
N ALA A 91 -14.14 1.46 13.42
CA ALA A 91 -12.77 1.77 13.82
C ALA A 91 -11.83 1.84 12.61
N ASP A 92 -11.88 0.84 11.72
CA ASP A 92 -11.05 0.80 10.51
C ASP A 92 -11.48 1.86 9.49
N GLN A 93 -12.78 2.17 9.44
CA GLN A 93 -13.30 3.29 8.64
C GLN A 93 -12.74 4.65 9.09
N ARG A 94 -12.43 4.82 10.38
CA ARG A 94 -11.77 6.04 10.89
C ARG A 94 -10.30 6.08 10.48
N VAL A 95 -9.59 4.95 10.42
CA VAL A 95 -8.22 4.90 9.90
C VAL A 95 -8.19 5.36 8.43
N LEU A 96 -9.24 5.06 7.66
CA LEU A 96 -9.37 5.55 6.28
C LEU A 96 -9.86 6.99 6.14
N SER A 97 -10.16 7.69 7.23
CA SER A 97 -10.68 9.07 7.19
C SER A 97 -9.65 10.07 6.67
N SER A 98 -8.36 9.78 6.87
CA SER A 98 -7.27 10.54 6.29
C SER A 98 -6.17 9.61 5.79
N ARG A 99 -5.47 10.06 4.75
CA ARG A 99 -4.32 9.34 4.21
C ARG A 99 -3.18 9.22 5.24
N THR A 100 -2.99 10.25 6.07
CA THR A 100 -1.98 10.25 7.12
C THR A 100 -2.26 9.18 8.17
N ASP A 101 -3.53 9.02 8.60
CA ASP A 101 -3.91 7.99 9.56
C ASP A 101 -3.73 6.58 8.98
N PHE A 102 -4.06 6.41 7.70
CA PHE A 102 -3.79 5.17 6.97
C PHE A 102 -2.29 4.83 6.93
N ILE A 103 -1.43 5.79 6.57
CA ILE A 103 0.03 5.58 6.53
C ILE A 103 0.60 5.26 7.91
N ASN A 104 0.13 5.96 8.95
CA ASN A 104 0.53 5.67 10.33
C ASN A 104 0.10 4.26 10.75
N ALA A 105 -1.10 3.81 10.34
CA ALA A 105 -1.59 2.46 10.61
C ALA A 105 -0.79 1.37 9.90
N LEU A 106 -0.13 1.67 8.76
CA LEU A 106 0.82 0.77 8.11
C LEU A 106 2.15 0.63 8.88
N GLY A 107 2.35 1.40 9.96
CA GLY A 107 3.55 1.36 10.78
C GLY A 107 4.65 2.34 10.35
N PHE A 108 4.38 3.19 9.34
CA PHE A 108 5.32 4.24 8.92
C PHE A 108 5.23 5.43 9.88
N LYS A 109 6.23 5.58 10.74
CA LYS A 109 6.29 6.71 11.69
C LYS A 109 6.59 8.02 10.95
N HIS A 110 5.84 9.08 11.26
CA HIS A 110 6.02 10.43 10.68
C HIS A 110 5.92 10.47 9.14
N ASN A 111 5.20 9.51 8.53
CA ASN A 111 5.13 9.34 7.08
C ASN A 111 6.51 9.10 6.44
N VAL A 112 7.43 8.45 7.14
CA VAL A 112 8.77 8.13 6.61
C VAL A 112 8.89 6.64 6.36
N VAL A 113 9.20 6.27 5.12
CA VAL A 113 9.64 4.94 4.72
C VAL A 113 11.18 4.93 4.80
N GLN A 114 11.71 4.20 5.77
CA GLN A 114 13.15 3.98 5.88
C GLN A 114 13.59 3.00 4.79
N THR A 115 14.48 3.43 3.91
CA THR A 115 14.99 2.56 2.84
C THR A 115 16.37 2.04 3.19
N GLU A 116 16.65 0.78 2.85
CA GLU A 116 18.00 0.20 2.98
C GLU A 116 18.97 0.76 1.91
N LEU A 117 18.50 1.65 1.04
CA LEU A 117 19.27 2.28 -0.04
C LEU A 117 20.08 3.51 0.44
N GLY A 118 20.07 3.80 1.74
CA GLY A 118 20.85 4.88 2.36
C GLY A 118 20.20 6.26 2.29
N PHE A 119 18.90 6.32 2.04
CA PHE A 119 18.07 7.53 2.14
C PHE A 119 16.67 7.18 2.63
N ASP A 120 15.91 8.17 3.08
CA ASP A 120 14.54 7.99 3.55
C ASP A 120 13.53 8.64 2.60
N CYS A 121 12.38 7.99 2.42
CA CYS A 121 11.30 8.54 1.62
C CYS A 121 10.20 9.10 2.52
N ARG A 122 9.93 10.40 2.41
CA ARG A 122 8.83 11.05 3.13
C ARG A 122 7.57 11.06 2.28
N MET A 123 6.56 10.31 2.70
CA MET A 123 5.25 10.27 2.08
C MET A 123 4.50 11.57 2.40
N LYS A 124 3.99 12.23 1.36
CA LYS A 124 3.14 13.42 1.46
C LYS A 124 1.71 13.03 1.19
#